data_AF-A0A9W8QVA0-F1
#
_entry.id   AF-A0A9W8QVA0-F1
#
_cell.length_a   1.000
_cell.length_b   1.000
_cell.length_c   1.000
_cell.angle_alpha   90.00
_cell.angle_beta   90.00
_cell.angle_gamma   90.00
#
_symmetry.space_group_name_H-M   'P 1'
#
loop_
_entity.id
_entity.type
_entity.pdbx_description
1 polymer ?
#
loop_
_entity_poly.entity_id
_entity_poly.type
_entity_poly.pdbx_seq_one_letter_code
_entity_poly.pdbx_strand_id
1 'polypeptide(L)'
;MPQIVVNNPKEDWFLTLNPNGRVPALTDPNNGDFTIWESGAIVEYLVELYDKHGKLIVEDARGKWALKQYLHFQMSGQGPYFGQAVWFHRCPDDIPVAKQRYIEQTVRVFEVLETILKGREYLVGDKW
;
A
#
# COMPACT_ATOMS: atom_id res chain seq x y z
N MET A 1 -6.82 -20.05 4.32
CA MET A 1 -5.37 -20.24 4.54
C MET A 1 -5.05 -19.77 5.96
N PRO A 2 -4.20 -20.49 6.72
CA PRO A 2 -3.81 -20.03 8.04
C PRO A 2 -2.95 -18.77 7.93
N GLN A 3 -3.26 -17.76 8.74
CA GLN A 3 -2.43 -16.55 8.86
C GLN A 3 -1.16 -16.90 9.63
N ILE A 4 0.01 -16.67 9.03
CA ILE A 4 1.29 -16.83 9.71
C ILE A 4 1.59 -15.54 10.47
N VAL A 5 1.84 -15.65 11.78
CA VAL A 5 2.24 -14.50 12.61
C VAL A 5 3.75 -14.28 12.45
N VAL A 6 4.13 -13.14 11.89
CA VAL A 6 5.53 -12.72 11.74
C VAL A 6 5.88 -11.81 12.91
N ASN A 7 6.58 -12.34 13.93
CA ASN A 7 7.02 -11.55 15.08
C ASN A 7 8.21 -10.65 14.71
N ASN A 8 9.15 -11.18 13.91
CA ASN A 8 10.31 -10.44 13.41
C ASN A 8 10.53 -10.75 11.93
N PRO A 9 10.30 -9.79 11.01
CA PRO A 9 10.46 -10.03 9.57
C PRO A 9 11.93 -10.09 9.13
N LYS A 10 12.88 -10.13 10.07
CA LYS A 10 14.32 -10.30 9.83
C LYS A 10 14.83 -11.70 10.13
N GLU A 11 13.96 -12.63 10.50
CA GLU A 11 14.32 -14.04 10.67
C GLU A 11 14.56 -14.71 9.31
N ASP A 12 15.54 -15.62 9.25
CA ASP A 12 16.00 -16.25 8.00
C ASP A 12 14.86 -16.85 7.18
N TRP A 13 13.90 -17.52 7.83
CA TRP A 13 12.76 -18.13 7.15
C TRP A 13 11.85 -17.12 6.46
N PHE A 14 11.73 -15.89 6.97
CA PHE A 14 10.92 -14.85 6.32
C PHE A 14 11.73 -14.17 5.22
N LEU A 15 13.04 -14.02 5.40
CA LEU A 15 13.93 -13.45 4.39
C LEU A 15 14.02 -14.31 3.12
N THR A 16 13.78 -15.63 3.21
CA THR A 16 13.63 -16.47 2.02
C THR A 16 12.36 -16.14 1.22
N LEU A 17 11.29 -15.66 1.87
CA LEU A 17 10.03 -15.26 1.23
C LEU A 17 10.09 -13.82 0.73
N ASN A 18 10.63 -12.91 1.55
CA ASN A 18 10.81 -11.51 1.23
C ASN A 18 12.19 -11.02 1.69
N PRO A 19 13.15 -10.84 0.77
CA PRO A 19 14.49 -10.37 1.12
C PRO A 19 14.52 -8.92 1.65
N ASN A 20 13.49 -8.10 1.40
CA ASN A 20 13.34 -6.78 2.02
C ASN A 20 13.09 -6.90 3.54
N GLY A 21 12.58 -8.05 4.00
CA GLY A 21 12.29 -8.31 5.40
C GLY A 21 11.29 -7.31 5.98
N ARG A 22 10.19 -7.07 5.24
CA ARG A 22 9.03 -6.29 5.68
C ARG A 22 7.76 -7.03 5.32
N VAL A 23 6.74 -6.95 6.17
CA VAL A 23 5.40 -7.44 5.82
C VAL A 23 4.67 -6.40 4.96
N PRO A 24 3.72 -6.82 4.09
CA PRO A 24 3.28 -8.20 3.84
C PRO A 24 4.10 -8.95 2.77
N ALA A 25 3.97 -10.28 2.79
CA ALA A 25 4.33 -11.21 1.72
C ALA A 25 3.19 -12.23 1.57
N LEU A 26 2.98 -12.75 0.37
CA LEU A 26 1.93 -13.71 0.02
C LEU A 26 2.53 -14.86 -0.77
N THR A 27 2.25 -16.10 -0.36
CA THR A 27 2.49 -17.31 -1.15
C THR A 27 1.15 -17.85 -1.61
N ASP A 28 0.99 -18.04 -2.92
CA ASP A 28 -0.26 -18.47 -3.53
C ASP A 28 -0.19 -19.94 -3.97
N PRO A 29 -0.84 -20.85 -3.22
CA PRO A 29 -0.81 -22.28 -3.52
C PRO A 29 -1.58 -22.64 -4.80
N ASN A 30 -2.45 -21.77 -5.30
CA ASN A 30 -3.19 -22.04 -6.55
C ASN A 30 -2.36 -21.71 -7.80
N ASN A 31 -1.21 -21.05 -7.62
CA ASN A 31 -0.34 -20.60 -8.72
C ASN A 31 1.08 -21.14 -8.56
N GLY A 32 1.19 -22.44 -8.22
CA GLY A 32 2.47 -23.13 -8.10
C GLY A 32 3.33 -22.61 -6.95
N ASP A 33 2.70 -22.27 -5.81
CA ASP A 33 3.34 -21.69 -4.64
C ASP A 33 4.13 -20.40 -4.95
N PHE A 34 3.67 -19.62 -5.94
CA PHE A 34 4.28 -18.34 -6.30
C PHE A 34 4.25 -17.39 -5.10
N THR A 35 5.42 -16.84 -4.76
CA THR A 35 5.59 -15.91 -3.63
C THR A 35 5.86 -14.50 -4.12
N ILE A 36 5.11 -13.54 -3.59
CA ILE A 36 5.17 -12.11 -3.94
C ILE A 36 5.14 -11.24 -2.68
N TRP A 37 5.88 -10.13 -2.70
CA TRP A 37 5.95 -9.13 -1.64
C TRP A 37 5.81 -7.72 -2.24
N GLU A 38 5.74 -6.70 -1.38
CA GLU A 38 5.15 -5.36 -1.65
C GLU A 38 3.63 -5.39 -1.70
N SER A 39 2.98 -4.63 -0.81
CA SER A 39 1.52 -4.64 -0.68
C SER A 39 0.81 -4.18 -1.97
N GLY A 40 1.35 -3.19 -2.67
CA GLY A 40 0.78 -2.73 -3.94
C GLY A 40 0.81 -3.82 -5.01
N ALA A 41 1.95 -4.52 -5.14
CA ALA A 41 2.10 -5.62 -6.10
C ALA A 41 1.18 -6.81 -5.75
N ILE A 42 1.03 -7.12 -4.46
CA ILE A 42 0.08 -8.13 -3.97
C ILE A 42 -1.36 -7.78 -4.36
N VAL A 43 -1.78 -6.51 -4.19
CA VAL A 43 -3.14 -6.09 -4.60
C VAL A 43 -3.34 -6.27 -6.10
N GLU A 44 -2.40 -5.80 -6.93
CA GLU A 44 -2.51 -5.96 -8.38
C GLU A 44 -2.54 -7.43 -8.82
N TYR A 45 -1.70 -8.27 -8.20
CA TYR A 45 -1.68 -9.72 -8.41
C TYR A 45 -3.03 -10.37 -8.09
N LEU A 46 -3.61 -10.03 -6.93
CA LEU A 46 -4.88 -10.59 -6.50
C LEU A 46 -6.04 -10.15 -7.41
N VAL A 47 -6.05 -8.88 -7.83
CA VAL A 47 -7.05 -8.37 -8.77
C VAL A 47 -6.95 -9.11 -10.10
N GLU A 48 -5.76 -9.19 -10.70
CA GLU A 48 -5.54 -9.87 -11.99
C GLU A 48 -5.97 -11.35 -11.94
N LEU A 49 -5.60 -12.06 -10.88
CA LEU A 49 -5.84 -13.50 -10.80
C LEU A 49 -7.18 -13.91 -10.20
N TYR A 50 -7.81 -13.07 -9.38
CA TYR A 50 -8.98 -13.50 -8.60
C TYR A 50 -10.20 -12.60 -8.74
N ASP A 51 -10.07 -11.37 -9.22
CA ASP A 51 -11.22 -10.50 -9.47
C ASP A 51 -11.90 -10.79 -10.82
N LYS A 52 -12.37 -12.03 -11.00
CA LYS A 52 -12.93 -12.52 -12.28
C LYS A 52 -14.22 -11.82 -12.72
N HIS A 53 -14.87 -11.11 -11.81
CA HIS A 53 -16.07 -10.33 -12.09
C HIS A 53 -15.78 -8.83 -12.19
N GLY A 54 -14.50 -8.45 -12.16
CA GLY A 54 -14.04 -7.09 -12.27
C GLY A 54 -14.65 -6.15 -11.23
N LYS A 55 -14.82 -6.59 -9.98
CA LYS A 55 -15.41 -5.79 -8.89
C LYS A 55 -14.54 -4.64 -8.42
N LEU A 56 -13.23 -4.72 -8.62
CA LEU A 56 -12.22 -3.76 -8.13
C LEU A 56 -11.47 -3.05 -9.27
N ILE A 57 -11.89 -3.28 -10.52
CA ILE A 57 -11.30 -2.65 -11.70
C ILE A 57 -12.28 -1.74 -12.45
N VAL A 58 -11.68 -0.88 -13.25
CA VAL A 58 -12.33 -0.08 -14.29
C VAL A 58 -11.74 -0.50 -15.63
N GLU A 59 -12.58 -0.94 -16.57
CA GLU A 59 -12.14 -1.64 -17.79
C GLU A 59 -11.58 -0.71 -18.87
N ASP A 60 -11.96 0.57 -18.86
CA ASP A 60 -11.45 1.50 -19.86
C ASP A 60 -9.96 1.79 -19.65
N ALA A 61 -9.26 2.01 -20.77
CA ALA A 61 -7.81 2.20 -20.75
C ALA A 61 -7.37 3.36 -19.84
N ARG A 62 -8.17 4.43 -19.71
CA ARG A 62 -7.85 5.56 -18.83
C ARG A 62 -8.08 5.20 -17.37
N GLY A 63 -9.19 4.52 -17.06
CA GLY A 63 -9.51 4.00 -15.74
C GLY A 63 -8.41 3.10 -15.17
N LYS A 64 -7.89 2.17 -15.98
CA LYS A 64 -6.77 1.30 -15.57
C LYS A 64 -5.52 2.09 -15.14
N TRP A 65 -5.13 3.10 -15.90
CA TRP A 65 -3.97 3.93 -15.54
C TRP A 65 -4.26 4.86 -14.36
N ALA A 66 -5.49 5.34 -14.21
CA ALA A 66 -5.90 6.10 -13.04
C ALA A 66 -5.83 5.25 -11.74
N LEU A 67 -6.27 3.99 -11.78
CA LEU A 67 -6.12 3.06 -10.65
C LEU A 67 -4.65 2.90 -10.25
N LYS A 68 -3.78 2.64 -11.24
CA LYS A 68 -2.33 2.55 -11.02
C LYS A 68 -1.75 3.85 -10.45
N GLN A 69 -2.16 5.01 -10.97
CA GLN A 69 -1.71 6.31 -10.48
C GLN A 69 -1.98 6.45 -8.98
N TYR A 70 -3.21 6.16 -8.53
CA TYR A 70 -3.56 6.31 -7.12
C TYR A 70 -2.95 5.23 -6.23
N LEU A 71 -2.81 4.00 -6.72
CA LEU A 71 -2.08 2.95 -6.01
C LEU A 71 -0.61 3.35 -5.81
N HIS A 72 0.06 3.87 -6.84
CA HIS A 72 1.44 4.33 -6.71
C HIS A 72 1.57 5.61 -5.87
N PHE A 73 0.58 6.51 -5.90
CA PHE A 73 0.50 7.64 -4.98
C PHE A 73 0.41 7.19 -3.52
N GLN A 74 -0.40 6.16 -3.24
CA GLN A 74 -0.49 5.54 -1.93
C GLN A 74 0.85 4.93 -1.50
N MET A 75 1.44 4.08 -2.35
CA MET A 75 2.67 3.34 -2.05
C MET A 75 3.90 4.23 -1.86
N SER A 76 4.02 5.33 -2.60
CA SER A 76 5.19 6.21 -2.56
C SER A 76 5.00 7.49 -1.72
N GLY A 77 3.77 7.98 -1.64
CA GLY A 77 3.44 9.28 -1.05
C GLY A 77 2.66 9.19 0.26
N GLN A 78 1.77 8.22 0.44
CA GLN A 78 1.06 8.06 1.70
C GLN A 78 1.87 7.21 2.68
N GLY A 79 2.13 5.95 2.32
CA GLY A 79 2.73 4.97 3.23
C GLY A 79 4.05 5.43 3.86
N PRO A 80 5.06 5.84 3.05
CA PRO A 80 6.36 6.26 3.58
C PRO A 80 6.28 7.49 4.49
N TYR A 81 5.56 8.54 4.08
CA TYR A 81 5.48 9.77 4.85
C TYR A 81 4.71 9.60 6.16
N PHE A 82 3.61 8.84 6.14
CA PHE A 82 2.85 8.54 7.34
C PHE A 82 3.66 7.68 8.30
N GLY A 83 4.42 6.70 7.78
CA GLY A 83 5.36 5.90 8.56
C GLY A 83 6.41 6.75 9.27
N GLN A 84 6.99 7.74 8.57
CA GLN A 84 7.94 8.67 9.18
C GLN A 84 7.27 9.57 10.23
N ALA A 85 6.07 10.10 9.97
CA ALA A 85 5.34 10.89 10.94
C ALA A 85 5.11 10.12 12.25
N VAL A 86 4.71 8.85 12.15
CA VAL A 86 4.54 7.96 13.32
C VAL A 86 5.87 7.67 13.99
N TRP A 87 6.92 7.37 13.23
CA TRP A 87 8.25 7.08 13.78
C TRP A 87 8.78 8.26 14.59
N PHE A 88 8.78 9.48 14.03
CA PHE A 88 9.25 10.66 14.75
C PHE A 88 8.40 11.02 15.97
N HIS A 89 7.12 10.63 16.02
CA HIS A 89 6.31 10.78 17.23
C HIS A 89 6.64 9.77 18.34
N ARG A 90 7.14 8.60 17.97
CA ARG A 90 7.35 7.47 18.88
C ARG A 90 8.82 7.24 19.21
N CYS A 91 9.75 7.81 18.45
CA CYS A 91 11.17 7.62 18.70
C CYS A 91 11.56 8.23 20.06
N PRO A 92 12.60 7.70 20.71
CA PRO A 92 13.03 8.16 22.03
C PRO A 92 13.46 9.64 22.05
N ASP A 93 14.11 10.08 20.98
CA ASP A 93 14.59 11.46 20.84
C ASP A 93 13.50 12.37 20.28
N ASP A 94 13.36 13.56 20.86
CA ASP A 94 12.49 14.57 20.29
C ASP A 94 13.21 15.36 19.20
N ILE A 95 12.68 15.31 17.98
CA ILE A 95 13.22 16.00 16.80
C ILE A 95 12.10 16.86 16.19
N PRO A 96 11.82 18.07 16.75
CA PRO A 96 10.65 18.87 16.37
C PRO A 96 10.57 19.23 14.88
N VAL A 97 11.70 19.55 14.26
CA VAL A 97 11.77 19.90 12.83
C VAL A 97 11.34 18.73 11.95
N ALA A 98 11.74 17.50 12.29
CA ALA A 98 11.34 16.32 11.55
C ALA A 98 9.86 15.99 11.77
N LYS A 99 9.38 16.04 13.02
CA LYS A 99 7.95 15.85 13.35
C LYS A 99 7.07 16.80 12.54
N GLN A 100 7.39 18.09 12.56
CA GLN A 100 6.64 19.12 11.83
C GLN A 100 6.63 18.82 10.33
N ARG A 101 7.81 18.55 9.74
CA ARG A 101 7.93 18.22 8.31
C ARG A 101 7.03 17.05 7.90
N TYR A 102 7.04 15.96 8.65
CA TYR A 102 6.27 14.76 8.26
C TYR A 102 4.77 14.89 8.58
N ILE A 103 4.38 15.64 9.62
CA ILE A 103 2.98 16.01 9.82
C ILE A 103 2.47 16.83 8.63
N GLU A 104 3.22 17.84 8.20
CA GLU A 104 2.84 18.68 7.05
C GLU A 104 2.72 17.86 5.77
N GLN A 105 3.61 16.87 5.54
CA GLN A 105 3.46 15.96 4.39
C GLN A 105 2.23 15.06 4.51
N THR A 106 1.89 14.60 5.71
CA THR A 106 0.65 13.85 5.95
C THR A 106 -0.59 14.70 5.66
N VAL A 107 -0.64 15.93 6.16
CA VAL A 107 -1.73 16.89 5.87
C VAL A 107 -1.84 17.15 4.36
N ARG A 108 -0.72 17.43 3.69
CA ARG A 108 -0.69 17.66 2.24
C ARG A 108 -1.26 16.48 1.44
N VAL A 109 -0.99 15.24 1.86
CA VAL A 109 -1.57 14.04 1.21
C VAL A 109 -3.08 13.99 1.42
N PHE A 110 -3.58 14.32 2.62
CA PHE A 110 -5.02 14.41 2.86
C PHE A 110 -5.68 15.52 2.04
N GLU A 111 -5.07 16.69 1.92
CA GLU A 111 -5.58 17.79 1.08
C GLU A 111 -5.68 17.42 -0.39
N VAL A 112 -4.72 16.64 -0.91
CA VAL A 112 -4.79 16.08 -2.27
C VAL A 112 -5.99 15.15 -2.41
N LEU A 113 -6.19 14.23 -1.46
CA LEU A 113 -7.34 13.32 -1.47
C LEU A 113 -8.67 14.07 -1.36
N GLU A 114 -8.78 15.04 -0.45
CA GLU A 114 -9.96 15.90 -0.28
C GLU A 114 -10.31 16.63 -1.59
N THR A 115 -9.30 17.18 -2.27
CA THR A 115 -9.49 17.87 -3.55
C THR A 115 -10.00 16.93 -4.63
N ILE A 116 -9.43 15.71 -4.73
CA ILE A 116 -9.81 14.71 -5.73
C ILE A 116 -11.22 14.18 -5.46
N LEU A 117 -11.54 13.91 -4.19
CA LEU A 117 -12.80 13.31 -3.76
C LEU A 117 -13.94 14.34 -3.64
N LYS A 118 -13.66 15.63 -3.85
CA LYS A 118 -14.70 16.66 -3.87
C LYS A 118 -15.75 16.35 -4.94
N GLY A 119 -16.93 15.93 -4.48
CA GLY A 119 -18.04 15.54 -5.36
C GLY A 119 -17.89 14.15 -5.98
N ARG A 120 -17.01 13.28 -5.46
CA ARG A 120 -16.83 11.90 -5.88
C ARG A 120 -16.80 10.98 -4.67
N GLU A 121 -17.40 9.80 -4.79
CA GLU A 121 -17.37 8.80 -3.71
C GLU A 121 -16.08 7.96 -3.74
N TYR A 122 -15.52 7.75 -4.94
CA TYR A 122 -14.34 6.91 -5.16
C TYR A 122 -13.28 7.62 -6.01
N LEU A 123 -12.04 7.15 -5.93
CA LEU A 123 -10.91 7.77 -6.64
C LEU A 123 -10.99 7.58 -8.17
N VAL A 124 -11.60 6.49 -8.63
CA VAL A 124 -11.70 6.14 -10.05
C VAL A 124 -13.08 5.56 -10.35
N GLY A 125 -13.69 6.01 -11.45
CA GLY A 125 -14.83 5.33 -12.08
C GLY A 125 -16.11 5.22 -11.25
N ASP A 126 -16.28 6.05 -10.22
CA ASP A 126 -17.44 6.05 -9.29
C ASP A 126 -17.74 4.65 -8.73
N LYS A 127 -16.68 3.91 -8.42
CA LYS A 127 -16.73 2.52 -7.97
C LYS A 127 -15.60 2.22 -6.97
N TRP A 128 -15.89 1.33 -6.02
CA TRP A 128 -14.92 0.81 -5.06
C TRP A 128 -13.82 -0.04 -5.72
#